data_AF-A0A1E8GMD6-F1
#
_entry.id   AF-A0A1E8GMD6-F1
#
_cell.length_a   1.000
_cell.length_b   1.000
_cell.length_c   1.000
_cell.angle_alpha   90.00
_cell.angle_beta   90.00
_cell.angle_gamma   90.00
#
_symmetry.space_group_name_H-M   'P 1'
#
loop_
_entity.id
_entity.type
_entity.pdbx_description
1 polymer ?
#
loop_
_entity_poly.entity_id
_entity_poly.type
_entity_poly.pdbx_seq_one_letter_code
_entity_poly.pdbx_strand_id
1 'polypeptide(L)' 'MNIGIAILLILVAAAAGFAGGVFLTRSQVKKMMADNPPLNEDAVRMMMSSMGRKPSETQVQQVFRQIKNSAKQEVSKK' A
#
# COMPACT_ATOMS: atom_id res chain seq x y z
N MET A 1 -33.05 17.53 -26.69
CA MET A 1 -31.99 16.94 -25.85
C MET A 1 -30.66 17.59 -26.22
N ASN A 2 -30.09 18.43 -25.35
CA ASN A 2 -28.85 19.15 -25.66
C ASN A 2 -27.63 18.25 -25.42
N ILE A 3 -27.20 17.56 -26.48
CA ILE A 3 -26.05 16.66 -26.50
C ILE A 3 -24.77 17.31 -25.95
N GLY A 4 -24.56 18.61 -26.17
CA GLY A 4 -23.41 19.34 -25.62
C GLY A 4 -23.36 19.38 -24.09
N ILE A 5 -24.52 19.52 -23.43
CA ILE A 5 -24.60 19.52 -21.95
C ILE A 5 -24.31 18.11 -21.42
N ALA A 6 -24.78 17.07 -22.11
CA ALA A 6 -24.52 15.69 -21.72
C ALA A 6 -23.02 15.35 -21.77
N ILE A 7 -22.31 15.77 -22.82
CA ILE A 7 -20.86 15.53 -22.96
C ILE A 7 -20.08 16.24 -21.84
N LEU A 8 -20.44 17.48 -21.52
CA LEU A 8 -19.79 18.27 -20.48
C LEU A 8 -19.98 17.64 -19.10
N LEU A 9 -21.20 17.17 -18.79
CA LEU A 9 -21.49 16.45 -17.55
C LEU A 9 -20.73 15.13 -17.44
N ILE A 10 -20.61 14.37 -18.53
CA ILE A 10 -19.84 13.11 -18.55
C ILE A 10 -18.36 13.38 -18.26
N LEU A 11 -17.77 14.41 -18.85
CA LEU A 11 -16.36 14.78 -18.60
C LEU A 11 -16.12 15.19 -17.14
N VAL A 12 -17.02 16.01 -16.58
CA VAL A 12 -16.93 16.43 -15.18
C VAL A 12 -17.11 15.24 -14.24
N ALA A 13 -18.08 14.37 -14.51
CA ALA A 13 -18.30 13.16 -13.73
C ALA A 13 -17.11 12.19 -13.82
N ALA A 14 -16.48 12.05 -14.99
CA ALA A 14 -15.28 11.23 -15.17
C ALA A 14 -14.09 11.80 -14.39
N ALA A 15 -13.86 13.11 -14.45
CA ALA A 15 -12.79 13.77 -13.70
C ALA A 15 -13.02 13.69 -12.18
N ALA A 16 -14.25 13.95 -11.72
CA ALA A 16 -14.62 13.88 -10.33
C ALA A 16 -14.57 12.42 -9.80
N GLY A 17 -15.02 11.45 -10.60
CA GLY A 17 -14.95 10.02 -10.28
C GLY A 17 -13.51 9.52 -10.19
N PHE A 18 -12.63 9.97 -11.09
CA PHE A 18 -11.21 9.61 -11.04
C PHE A 18 -10.53 10.22 -9.81
N ALA A 19 -10.73 11.52 -9.55
CA ALA A 19 -10.16 12.19 -8.39
C ALA A 19 -10.68 11.58 -7.07
N GLY A 20 -11.99 11.35 -6.97
CA GLY A 20 -12.63 10.71 -5.81
C GLY A 20 -12.19 9.26 -5.61
N GLY A 21 -12.11 8.48 -6.69
CA GLY A 21 -11.69 7.08 -6.66
C GLY A 21 -10.23 6.91 -6.22
N VAL A 22 -9.32 7.75 -6.71
CA VAL A 22 -7.91 7.74 -6.30
C VAL A 22 -7.77 8.11 -4.82
N PHE A 23 -8.54 9.10 -4.33
CA PHE A 23 -8.50 9.52 -2.93
C PHE A 23 -9.03 8.45 -1.98
N LEU A 24 -10.19 7.85 -2.31
CA LEU A 24 -10.78 6.78 -1.51
C LEU A 24 -9.89 5.54 -1.48
N THR A 25 -9.34 5.14 -2.61
CA THR A 25 -8.44 3.98 -2.70
C THR A 25 -7.19 4.20 -1.84
N ARG A 26 -6.59 5.39 -1.84
CA ARG A 26 -5.45 5.73 -0.97
C ARG A 26 -5.80 5.58 0.52
N SER A 27 -6.99 6.00 0.94
CA SER A 27 -7.44 5.90 2.33
C SER A 27 -7.73 4.45 2.73
N GLN A 28 -8.40 3.68 1.86
CA GLN A 28 -8.72 2.28 2.12
C GLN A 28 -7.46 1.42 2.14
N VAL A 29 -6.53 1.60 1.20
CA VAL A 29 -5.24 0.89 1.17
C VAL A 29 -4.43 1.18 2.43
N LYS A 30 -4.42 2.43 2.94
CA LYS A 30 -3.74 2.75 4.21
C LYS A 30 -4.35 2.02 5.41
N LYS A 31 -5.68 1.93 5.50
CA LYS A 31 -6.36 1.21 6.59
C LYS A 31 -6.09 -0.30 6.51
N MET A 32 -6.21 -0.87 5.31
CA MET A 32 -5.90 -2.29 5.08
C MET A 32 -4.42 -2.62 5.37
N MET A 33 -3.49 -1.73 5.02
CA MET A 33 -2.06 -1.86 5.36
C MET A 33 -1.75 -1.56 6.83
N ALA A 34 -2.61 -0.83 7.55
CA ALA A 34 -2.44 -0.59 8.98
C ALA A 34 -2.95 -1.78 9.80
N ASP A 35 -4.07 -2.38 9.39
CA ASP A 35 -4.67 -3.54 10.04
C ASP A 35 -3.88 -4.83 9.77
N ASN A 36 -3.19 -4.92 8.62
CA ASN A 36 -2.26 -6.00 8.31
C ASN A 36 -0.92 -5.41 7.81
N PRO A 37 0.01 -5.08 8.73
CA PRO A 37 1.21 -4.35 8.40
C PRO A 37 2.05 -5.09 7.35
N PRO A 38 2.57 -4.40 6.31
CA PRO A 38 3.37 -5.03 5.27
C PRO A 38 4.66 -5.69 5.79
N LEU A 39 4.99 -5.55 7.09
CA LEU A 39 6.12 -6.20 7.75
C LEU A 39 5.74 -6.53 9.20
N ASN A 40 5.46 -7.80 9.46
CA ASN A 40 5.49 -8.40 10.79
C ASN A 40 6.57 -9.50 10.79
N GLU A 41 7.03 -9.91 11.98
CA GLU A 41 8.06 -10.96 12.12
C GLU A 41 7.62 -12.27 11.44
N ASP A 42 6.31 -12.54 11.42
CA ASP A 42 5.71 -13.66 10.72
C ASP A 42 5.79 -13.56 9.19
N ALA A 43 5.62 -12.37 8.59
CA ALA A 43 5.83 -12.17 7.15
C ALA A 43 7.30 -12.33 6.78
N VAL A 44 8.23 -11.80 7.59
CA VAL A 44 9.67 -11.98 7.36
C VAL A 44 10.05 -13.47 7.54
N ARG A 45 9.45 -14.16 8.51
CA ARG A 45 9.57 -15.61 8.69
C ARG A 45 9.00 -16.37 7.50
N MET A 46 7.81 -16.04 7.00
CA MET A 46 7.21 -16.66 5.81
C MET A 46 8.03 -16.40 4.55
N MET A 47 8.54 -15.18 4.36
CA MET A 47 9.36 -14.79 3.23
C MET A 47 10.69 -15.56 3.24
N MET A 48 11.36 -15.66 4.39
CA MET A 48 12.59 -16.48 4.52
C MET A 48 12.31 -17.98 4.45
N SER A 49 11.19 -18.45 5.01
CA SER A 49 10.79 -19.86 4.96
C SER A 49 10.42 -20.29 3.53
N SER A 50 9.82 -19.40 2.72
CA SER A 50 9.54 -19.64 1.30
C SER A 50 10.81 -19.76 0.44
N MET A 51 11.96 -19.28 0.94
CA MET A 51 13.28 -19.47 0.31
C MET A 51 13.96 -20.80 0.69
N GLY A 52 13.26 -21.72 1.36
CA GLY A 52 13.77 -23.05 1.70
C GLY A 52 14.80 -23.07 2.83
N ARG A 53 15.00 -21.95 3.53
CA ARG A 53 15.87 -21.85 4.70
C ARG A 53 15.00 -21.77 5.96
N LYS A 54 15.17 -22.71 6.91
CA LYS A 54 14.60 -22.59 8.26
C LYS A 54 15.21 -21.36 8.94
N PRO A 55 14.44 -20.28 9.17
CA PRO A 55 15.04 -19.05 9.71
C PRO A 55 15.25 -19.17 11.22
N SER A 56 16.40 -18.69 11.73
CA SER A 56 16.58 -18.46 13.18
C SER A 56 15.86 -17.17 13.57
N GLU A 57 15.19 -17.15 14.72
CA GLU A 57 14.40 -15.99 15.19
C GLU A 57 15.23 -14.70 15.26
N THR A 58 16.53 -14.85 15.53
CA THR A 58 17.49 -13.74 15.55
C THR A 58 17.71 -13.09 14.19
N GLN A 59 17.75 -13.86 13.10
CA GLN A 59 17.88 -13.32 11.73
C GLN A 59 16.59 -12.61 11.30
N VAL A 60 15.42 -13.15 11.66
CA VAL A 60 14.13 -12.51 11.41
C VAL A 60 14.10 -11.11 12.03
N GLN A 61 14.51 -10.99 13.29
CA GLN A 61 14.53 -9.71 13.99
C GLN A 61 15.53 -8.71 13.41
N GLN A 62 16.72 -9.16 12.99
CA GLN A 62 17.71 -8.29 12.35
C GLN A 62 17.21 -7.74 11.01
N VAL A 63 16.67 -8.62 10.16
CA VAL A 63 16.10 -8.25 8.86
C VAL A 63 14.88 -7.34 9.06
N PHE A 64 13.99 -7.66 10.00
CA PHE A 64 12.84 -6.81 10.33
C PHE A 64 13.26 -5.39 10.73
N ARG A 65 14.29 -5.25 11.57
CA ARG A 65 14.82 -3.93 11.97
C ARG A 65 15.41 -3.15 10.79
N GLN A 66 16.13 -3.82 9.89
CA GLN A 66 16.67 -3.18 8.68
C GLN A 66 15.56 -2.70 7.75
N ILE A 67 14.57 -3.55 7.45
CA ILE A 67 13.48 -3.17 6.55
C ILE A 67 12.62 -2.06 7.17
N LYS A 68 12.33 -2.11 8.48
CA LYS A 68 11.62 -1.04 9.18
C LYS A 68 12.34 0.31 9.06
N ASN A 69 13.67 0.31 9.19
CA ASN A 69 14.47 1.52 9.07
C ASN A 69 14.51 2.05 7.62
N SER A 70 14.50 1.18 6.61
CA SER A 70 14.44 1.56 5.19
C SER A 70 13.04 2.05 4.77
N ALA A 71 11.97 1.37 5.19
CA ALA A 71 10.59 1.79 4.91
C ALA A 71 10.26 3.15 5.55
N LYS A 72 10.78 3.41 6.76
CA LYS A 72 10.66 4.72 7.41
C LYS A 72 11.37 5.82 6.62
N GLN A 73 12.48 5.51 5.94
CA GLN A 73 13.21 6.49 5.13
C GLN A 73 12.50 6.82 3.80
N GLU A 74 11.80 5.87 3.18
CA GLU A 74 11.03 6.15 1.96
C GLU A 74 9.77 6.99 2.22
N VAL A 75 9.09 6.74 3.34
CA VAL A 75 7.90 7.53 3.72
C VAL A 75 8.27 8.95 4.13
N SER A 76 9.46 9.17 4.71
CA SER A 76 9.93 10.50 5.10
C SER A 76 10.43 11.35 3.93
N LYS A 77 10.56 10.79 2.72
CA LYS A 77 11.09 11.50 1.53
C LYS A 77 10.00 12.02 0.59
N LYS A 78 8.74 12.01 1.02
CA LYS A 78 7.59 12.39 0.19
C LYS A 78 6.84 13.60 0.72
#